data_AF-A0A974NQH6-F1
#
_entry.id   AF-A0A974NQH6-F1
#
_cell.length_a   1.000
_cell.length_b   1.000
_cell.length_c   1.000
_cell.angle_alpha   90.00
_cell.angle_beta   90.00
_cell.angle_gamma   90.00
#
_symmetry.space_group_name_H-M   'P 1'
#
loop_
_entity.id
_entity.type
_entity.pdbx_description
1 polymer ?
#
loop_
_entity_poly.entity_id
_entity_poly.type
_entity_poly.pdbx_seq_one_letter_code
_entity_poly.pdbx_strand_id
1 'polypeptide(L)'
;MKKLKKRRFIIILSLLVGGFILFSVYDFFNTQKKEEQNLAFMEESRELKKEYDIISFGFRPDKKTINVYVPLEEKSQSEIATSFERISRKYGMEDFEVKVKAIKKGDPYEY
;
A
#
# COMPACT_ATOMS: atom_id res chain seq x y z
N MET A 1 23.05 -47.52 -18.51
CA MET A 1 22.06 -46.42 -18.45
C MET A 1 21.79 -45.81 -17.07
N LYS A 2 22.10 -46.47 -15.92
CA LYS A 2 21.78 -45.94 -14.57
C LYS A 2 22.49 -44.63 -14.17
N LYS A 3 23.74 -44.39 -14.60
CA LYS A 3 24.52 -43.16 -14.27
C LYS A 3 23.96 -41.88 -14.94
N LEU A 4 23.45 -41.97 -16.16
CA LEU A 4 22.87 -40.84 -16.91
C LEU A 4 21.57 -40.33 -16.30
N LYS A 5 20.71 -41.24 -15.81
CA LYS A 5 19.45 -40.87 -15.13
C LYS A 5 19.72 -40.14 -13.80
N LYS A 6 20.73 -40.55 -13.03
CA LYS A 6 21.13 -39.90 -11.76
C LYS A 6 21.63 -38.46 -11.96
N ARG A 7 22.43 -38.21 -13.00
CA ARG A 7 22.90 -36.85 -13.34
C ARG A 7 21.76 -35.91 -13.76
N ARG A 8 20.82 -36.39 -14.58
CA ARG A 8 19.64 -35.59 -14.95
C ARG A 8 18.78 -35.24 -13.74
N PHE A 9 18.60 -36.17 -12.81
CA PHE A 9 17.82 -35.92 -11.58
C PHE A 9 18.46 -34.83 -10.70
N ILE A 10 19.79 -34.85 -10.55
CA ILE A 10 20.51 -33.82 -9.78
C ILE A 10 20.38 -32.44 -10.45
N ILE A 11 20.54 -32.35 -11.77
CA ILE A 11 20.43 -31.07 -12.50
C ILE A 11 19.02 -30.47 -12.37
N ILE A 12 17.97 -31.30 -12.49
CA ILE A 12 16.59 -30.86 -12.32
C ILE A 12 16.34 -30.36 -10.88
N LEU A 13 16.86 -31.08 -9.89
CA LEU A 13 16.74 -30.68 -8.48
C LEU A 13 17.48 -29.36 -8.21
N SER A 14 18.67 -29.17 -8.78
CA SER A 14 19.44 -27.92 -8.66
C SER A 14 18.72 -26.73 -9.29
N LEU A 15 18.08 -26.92 -10.46
CA LEU A 15 17.29 -25.89 -11.12
C LEU A 15 16.03 -25.52 -10.30
N LEU A 16 15.36 -26.51 -9.71
CA LEU A 16 14.18 -26.27 -8.86
C LEU A 16 14.55 -25.49 -7.58
N VAL A 17 15.64 -25.87 -6.91
CA VAL A 17 16.12 -25.16 -5.71
C VAL A 17 16.58 -23.74 -6.06
N GLY A 18 17.32 -23.56 -7.16
CA GLY A 18 17.72 -22.25 -7.63
C GLY A 18 16.53 -21.34 -7.97
N GLY A 19 15.52 -21.89 -8.65
CA GLY A 19 14.28 -21.18 -8.96
C GLY A 19 13.49 -20.79 -7.71
N PHE A 20 13.41 -21.67 -6.71
CA PHE A 20 12.74 -21.40 -5.44
C PHE A 20 13.41 -20.28 -4.63
N ILE A 21 14.74 -20.25 -4.61
CA ILE A 21 15.52 -19.20 -3.94
C ILE A 21 15.31 -17.86 -4.67
N LEU A 22 15.41 -17.83 -6.00
CA LEU A 22 15.17 -16.63 -6.81
C LEU A 22 13.75 -16.09 -6.60
N PHE A 23 12.75 -16.96 -6.56
CA PHE A 23 11.36 -16.58 -6.29
C PHE A 23 11.20 -15.99 -4.89
N SER A 24 11.74 -16.63 -3.86
CA SER A 24 11.67 -16.14 -2.47
C SER A 24 12.36 -14.79 -2.29
N VAL A 25 13.52 -14.60 -2.92
CA VAL A 25 14.24 -13.31 -2.89
C VAL A 25 13.44 -12.23 -3.61
N TYR A 26 12.87 -12.53 -4.78
CA TYR A 26 12.02 -11.60 -5.50
C TYR A 26 10.80 -11.18 -4.68
N ASP A 27 10.11 -12.14 -4.06
CA ASP A 27 8.92 -11.89 -3.24
C ASP A 27 9.24 -11.03 -2.02
N PHE A 28 10.39 -11.26 -1.39
CA PHE A 28 10.90 -10.45 -0.29
C PHE A 28 11.17 -8.99 -0.69
N PHE A 29 11.89 -8.76 -1.80
CA PHE A 29 12.15 -7.40 -2.29
C PHE A 29 10.87 -6.69 -2.70
N ASN A 30 9.92 -7.41 -3.29
CA ASN A 30 8.65 -6.84 -3.70
C ASN A 30 7.77 -6.46 -2.49
N THR A 31 7.86 -7.23 -1.40
CA THR A 31 7.19 -6.94 -0.14
C THR A 31 7.78 -5.70 0.52
N GLN A 32 9.11 -5.62 0.63
CA GLN A 32 9.77 -4.43 1.20
C GLN A 32 9.47 -3.15 0.41
N LYS A 33 9.50 -3.23 -0.92
CA LYS A 33 9.17 -2.07 -1.77
C LYS A 33 7.75 -1.55 -1.51
N LYS A 34 6.77 -2.45 -1.30
CA LYS A 34 5.39 -2.05 -0.96
C LYS A 34 5.31 -1.42 0.42
N GLU A 35 6.05 -1.93 1.40
CA GLU A 35 6.11 -1.35 2.74
C GLU A 35 6.70 0.06 2.71
N GLU A 36 7.81 0.27 2.00
CA GLU A 36 8.42 1.58 1.82
C GLU A 36 7.47 2.56 1.12
N GLN A 37 6.76 2.13 0.08
CA GLN A 37 5.76 2.95 -0.61
C GLN A 37 4.60 3.34 0.32
N ASN A 38 4.10 2.41 1.13
CA ASN A 38 3.04 2.67 2.09
C ASN A 38 3.51 3.65 3.17
N LEU A 39 4.74 3.50 3.67
CA LEU A 39 5.31 4.42 4.65
C LEU A 39 5.46 5.84 4.08
N ALA A 40 6.00 5.96 2.87
CA ALA A 40 6.13 7.24 2.18
C ALA A 40 4.77 7.90 1.91
N PHE A 41 3.76 7.13 1.50
CA PHE A 41 2.39 7.59 1.38
C PHE A 41 1.84 8.13 2.72
N MET A 42 2.05 7.41 3.82
CA MET A 42 1.57 7.81 5.15
C MET A 42 2.27 9.07 5.66
N GLU A 43 3.55 9.26 5.31
CA GLU A 43 4.33 10.45 5.68
C GLU A 43 3.84 11.70 4.94
N GLU A 44 3.72 11.65 3.61
CA GLU A 44 3.21 12.78 2.81
C GLU A 44 1.74 13.08 3.13
N SER A 45 0.93 12.05 3.38
CA SER A 45 -0.47 12.22 3.84
C SER A 45 -0.57 12.87 5.22
N ARG A 46 0.43 12.68 6.09
CA ARG A 46 0.49 13.34 7.41
C ARG A 46 0.82 14.83 7.28
N GLU A 47 1.58 15.22 6.26
CA GLU A 47 1.80 16.64 5.95
C GLU A 47 0.50 17.30 5.47
N LEU A 48 -0.24 16.66 4.56
CA LEU A 48 -1.60 17.10 4.18
C LEU A 48 -2.52 17.24 5.38
N LYS A 49 -2.47 16.31 6.34
CA LYS A 49 -3.25 16.40 7.59
C LYS A 49 -2.93 17.65 8.43
N LYS A 50 -1.75 18.25 8.27
CA LYS A 50 -1.41 19.52 8.95
C LYS A 50 -1.86 20.75 8.16
N GLU A 51 -1.90 20.65 6.84
CA GLU A 51 -2.30 21.72 5.93
C GLU A 51 -3.82 21.92 5.92
N TYR A 52 -4.57 20.82 5.96
CA TYR A 52 -6.03 20.78 6.02
C TYR A 52 -6.51 20.36 7.41
N ASP A 53 -7.75 20.69 7.78
CA ASP A 53 -8.33 20.28 9.07
C ASP A 53 -8.79 18.81 9.01
N ILE A 54 -7.85 17.88 8.80
CA ILE A 54 -8.13 16.45 8.71
C ILE A 54 -8.03 15.85 10.12
N ILE A 55 -9.12 15.24 10.57
CA ILE A 55 -9.17 14.57 11.87
C ILE A 55 -8.32 13.30 11.83
N SER A 56 -8.56 12.43 10.85
CA SER A 56 -7.84 11.17 10.71
C SER A 56 -7.88 10.68 9.27
N PHE A 57 -6.97 9.79 8.92
CA PHE A 57 -7.02 9.09 7.64
C PHE A 57 -6.52 7.67 7.83
N GLY A 58 -7.03 6.75 7.01
CA GLY A 58 -6.66 5.35 7.07
C GLY A 58 -6.83 4.68 5.72
N PHE A 59 -5.85 3.86 5.36
CA PHE A 59 -5.91 3.04 4.16
C PHE A 59 -6.39 1.62 4.51
N ARG A 60 -7.24 1.08 3.65
CA ARG A 60 -7.76 -0.29 3.72
C ARG A 60 -7.30 -1.05 2.48
N PRO A 61 -6.21 -1.82 2.55
CA PRO A 61 -5.68 -2.53 1.39
C PRO A 61 -6.60 -3.66 0.90
N ASP A 62 -7.38 -4.26 1.79
CA ASP A 62 -8.41 -5.26 1.48
C ASP A 62 -9.51 -4.71 0.56
N LYS A 63 -9.94 -3.47 0.81
CA LYS A 63 -11.00 -2.80 0.06
C LYS A 63 -10.48 -1.83 -1.00
N LYS A 64 -9.17 -1.69 -1.11
CA LYS A 64 -8.51 -0.66 -1.94
C LYS A 64 -9.16 0.71 -1.72
N THR A 65 -9.28 1.12 -0.46
CA THR A 65 -9.94 2.39 -0.12
C THR A 65 -9.07 3.20 0.83
N ILE A 66 -8.93 4.49 0.56
CA ILE A 66 -8.34 5.47 1.48
C ILE A 66 -9.50 6.26 2.07
N ASN A 67 -9.75 6.13 3.37
CA ASN A 67 -10.75 6.94 4.05
C ASN A 67 -10.05 8.15 4.68
N VAL A 68 -10.55 9.33 4.39
CA VAL A 68 -10.09 10.59 5.00
C VAL A 68 -11.28 11.16 5.77
N TYR A 69 -11.08 11.43 7.04
CA TYR A 69 -12.10 11.93 7.94
C TYR A 69 -11.82 13.38 8.28
N VAL A 70 -12.82 14.22 8.04
CA VAL A 70 -12.76 15.68 8.20
C VAL A 70 -13.92 16.15 9.08
N PRO A 71 -13.85 17.31 9.72
CA PRO A 71 -14.99 17.86 10.46
C PRO A 71 -16.12 18.25 9.51
N LEU A 72 -17.34 18.35 10.02
CA LEU A 72 -18.52 18.73 9.23
C LEU A 72 -18.40 20.12 8.60
N GLU A 73 -17.64 20.99 9.26
CA GLU A 73 -17.41 22.37 8.86
C GLU A 73 -16.40 22.48 7.71
N GLU A 74 -15.66 21.41 7.40
CA GLU A 74 -14.65 21.40 6.35
C GLU A 74 -15.31 21.49 4.96
N LYS A 75 -14.95 22.55 4.24
CA LYS A 75 -15.48 22.89 2.90
C LYS A 75 -14.55 22.41 1.79
N SER A 76 -13.28 22.17 2.07
CA SER A 76 -12.27 21.72 1.11
C SER A 76 -12.26 20.21 0.88
N GLN A 77 -13.38 19.52 1.11
CA GLN A 77 -13.47 18.05 0.95
C GLN A 77 -13.04 17.57 -0.45
N SER A 78 -13.40 18.31 -1.49
CA SER A 78 -13.01 17.98 -2.87
C SER A 78 -11.51 18.19 -3.13
N GLU A 79 -10.91 19.21 -2.52
CA GLU A 79 -9.48 19.50 -2.64
C GLU A 79 -8.65 18.47 -1.88
N ILE A 80 -9.12 18.07 -0.69
CA ILE A 80 -8.55 17.00 0.11
C ILE A 80 -8.60 15.68 -0.66
N ALA A 81 -9.76 15.34 -1.24
CA ALA A 81 -9.90 14.13 -2.07
C ALA A 81 -8.89 14.13 -3.22
N THR A 82 -8.80 15.24 -3.96
CA THR A 82 -7.89 15.40 -5.11
C THR A 82 -6.43 15.29 -4.70
N SER A 83 -6.07 15.86 -3.54
CA SER A 83 -4.70 15.82 -3.01
C SER A 83 -4.31 14.40 -2.61
N PHE A 84 -5.20 13.69 -1.90
CA PHE A 84 -4.98 12.28 -1.55
C PHE A 84 -4.92 11.37 -2.78
N GLU A 85 -5.74 11.62 -3.81
CA GLU A 85 -5.66 10.88 -5.07
C GLU A 85 -4.33 11.12 -5.80
N ARG A 86 -3.79 12.35 -5.75
CA ARG A 86 -2.49 12.66 -6.36
C ARG A 86 -1.36 11.90 -5.65
N ILE A 87 -1.38 11.90 -4.32
CA ILE A 87 -0.36 11.18 -3.52
C ILE A 87 -0.51 9.66 -3.72
N SER A 88 -1.72 9.12 -3.72
CA SER A 88 -1.92 7.68 -3.92
C SER A 88 -1.36 7.22 -5.27
N ARG A 89 -1.58 7.99 -6.35
CA ARG A 89 -1.00 7.71 -7.67
C ARG A 89 0.53 7.76 -7.67
N LYS A 90 1.11 8.77 -7.01
CA LYS A 90 2.58 8.92 -6.89
C LYS A 90 3.26 7.68 -6.30
N TYR A 91 2.58 6.99 -5.38
CA TYR A 91 3.10 5.79 -4.72
C TYR A 91 2.57 4.48 -5.29
N GLY A 92 1.94 4.49 -6.47
CA GLY A 92 1.49 3.28 -7.15
C GLY A 92 0.23 2.65 -6.55
N MET A 93 -0.57 3.43 -5.83
CA MET A 93 -1.87 3.04 -5.25
C MET A 93 -3.03 3.57 -6.12
N GLU A 94 -2.87 3.53 -7.43
CA GLU A 94 -3.82 4.09 -8.41
C GLU A 94 -5.18 3.39 -8.39
N ASP A 95 -5.21 2.14 -7.93
CA ASP A 95 -6.42 1.32 -7.80
C ASP A 95 -7.19 1.56 -6.50
N PHE A 96 -6.70 2.47 -5.63
CA PHE A 96 -7.37 2.84 -4.40
C PHE A 96 -8.37 3.97 -4.63
N GLU A 97 -9.59 3.78 -4.15
CA GLU A 97 -10.63 4.80 -4.11
C GLU A 97 -10.46 5.70 -2.88
N VAL A 98 -10.38 7.02 -3.09
CA VAL A 98 -10.32 8.00 -1.99
C VAL A 98 -11.73 8.41 -1.58
N LYS A 99 -12.07 8.21 -0.30
CA LYS A 99 -13.37 8.58 0.29
C LYS A 99 -13.16 9.59 1.39
N VAL A 100 -13.52 10.83 1.12
CA VAL A 100 -13.59 11.88 2.14
C VAL A 100 -14.94 11.79 2.83
N LYS A 101 -14.93 11.71 4.16
CA LYS A 101 -16.12 11.59 5.00
C LYS A 101 -16.08 12.64 6.08
N ALA A 102 -17.15 13.41 6.17
CA ALA A 102 -17.33 14.33 7.26
C ALA A 102 -17.83 13.60 8.51
N ILE A 103 -17.18 13.79 9.65
CA ILE A 103 -17.53 13.16 10.94
C ILE A 103 -17.78 14.21 12.00
N LYS A 104 -18.56 13.84 13.03
CA LYS A 104 -18.80 14.69 14.19
C LYS A 104 -17.72 14.44 15.23
N LYS A 105 -17.47 15.47 16.04
CA LYS A 105 -16.66 15.34 17.25
C LYS A 105 -17.28 14.29 18.17
N GLY A 106 -16.51 13.31 18.61
CA GLY A 106 -16.94 12.14 19.37
C GLY A 106 -17.22 10.88 18.54
N ASP A 107 -17.05 10.92 17.21
CA ASP A 107 -17.13 9.70 16.38
C ASP A 107 -15.98 8.73 16.72
N PRO A 108 -16.20 7.40 16.66
CA PRO A 108 -15.17 6.40 16.93
C PRO A 108 -13.99 6.41 15.93
N TYR A 109 -14.04 7.31 14.95
CA TYR A 109 -13.03 7.52 13.92
C TYR A 109 -12.14 8.76 14.21
N GLU A 110 -12.31 9.45 15.35
CA GLU A 110 -11.58 10.67 15.74
C GLU A 110 -10.11 10.44 16.20
N TYR A 111 -9.51 9.28 15.92
CA TYR A 111 -8.16 8.91 16.41
C TYR A 111 -7.02 9.24 15.45
#